data_AF-A0A5K7XDL0-F1
#
_entry.id   AF-A0A5K7XDL0-F1
#
_cell.length_a   1.000
_cell.length_b   1.000
_cell.length_c   1.000
_cell.angle_alpha   90.00
_cell.angle_beta   90.00
_cell.angle_gamma   90.00
#
_symmetry.space_group_name_H-M   'P 1'
#
loop_
_entity.id
_entity.type
_entity.pdbx_description
1 polymer ?
#
loop_
_entity_poly.entity_id
_entity_poly.type
_entity_poly.pdbx_seq_one_letter_code
_entity_poly.pdbx_strand_id
1 'polypeptide(L)'
;MSRFAARLNELAALARTQGYLTYDQANAFLPDESTDSVHVEALLDLLDGMRIKLVEGEASVSRRVAAALAEAEVSGEDLQAELPKLTDDPIRMYLSQMCRIPLLSREEEISLAKKIEITRKRFRRNILRSFMALEATVSVLERVQSGELPFDRTIKVSLTERLTKAQVSARMPVNLPTLRRLMQAQRRDFAVQVDNRAGGTEKAAARQRFLRRQRKMLVLVEELSLRTRRVQPLMKQLEEVSRRMDRLQAQLKQLKAEGASQHRIAPVRRELKALMLQTLESPKSLRDRCDLLRTQLTEFERVKRDLSSGNLRLVVSIAKKYRNRGMSFLDLIQEGNTGLMRAVDKYEYRRGFKFSTYATWWIRQAITRAIADQARTIRIPVHMIDVLSKLQQTAKRLQHELGRQPSPEETAHAAGISLEESLHVMDIGRTPVSLDRPIGEGDDCSFGEFVEDSHTDNPLNLANNSLLREKIDDLLKTLTFREREIIRLRYGLTDGYCYTLEEVGRIFKVTRERVRQIEAKAVAKLQHPVRSSELAEYVADSPQIMPQEQETEAWDEQPADCRLVA
;
A
#
# COMPACT_ATOMS: atom_id res chain seq x y z
N MET A 1 -19.08 -28.24 -31.75
CA MET A 1 -20.23 -27.65 -31.02
C MET A 1 -21.27 -28.66 -30.53
N SER A 2 -21.51 -29.82 -31.20
CA SER A 2 -22.53 -30.80 -30.77
C SER A 2 -22.22 -31.54 -29.45
N ARG A 3 -20.98 -31.98 -29.23
CA ARG A 3 -20.57 -32.66 -27.97
C ARG A 3 -20.66 -31.75 -26.73
N PHE A 4 -20.43 -30.45 -26.89
CA PHE A 4 -20.50 -29.48 -25.79
C PHE A 4 -21.95 -29.21 -25.36
N ALA A 5 -22.84 -28.97 -26.33
CA ALA A 5 -24.27 -28.79 -26.04
C ALA A 5 -24.89 -30.05 -25.44
N ALA A 6 -24.47 -31.25 -25.88
CA ALA A 6 -24.89 -32.51 -25.29
C ALA A 6 -24.47 -32.64 -23.81
N ARG A 7 -23.18 -32.42 -23.49
CA ARG A 7 -22.69 -32.44 -22.10
C ARG A 7 -23.32 -31.37 -21.21
N LEU A 8 -23.59 -30.18 -21.75
CA LEU A 8 -24.27 -29.10 -21.02
C LEU A 8 -25.73 -29.50 -20.72
N ASN A 9 -26.41 -30.15 -21.67
CA ASN A 9 -27.77 -30.64 -21.49
C ASN A 9 -27.83 -31.81 -20.49
N GLU A 10 -26.84 -32.72 -20.51
CA GLU A 10 -26.69 -33.78 -19.51
C GLU A 10 -26.49 -33.18 -18.10
N LEU A 11 -25.61 -32.20 -17.98
CA LEU A 11 -25.37 -31.50 -16.72
C LEU A 11 -26.59 -30.69 -16.28
N ALA A 12 -27.34 -30.09 -17.22
CA ALA A 12 -28.59 -29.41 -16.92
C ALA A 12 -29.68 -30.39 -16.44
N ALA A 13 -29.76 -31.58 -17.02
CA ALA A 13 -30.69 -32.63 -16.60
C ALA A 13 -30.35 -33.14 -15.20
N LEU A 14 -29.08 -33.43 -14.93
CA LEU A 14 -28.59 -33.82 -13.60
C LEU A 14 -28.84 -32.74 -12.55
N ALA A 15 -28.59 -31.48 -12.89
CA ALA A 15 -28.80 -30.37 -11.97
C ALA A 15 -30.31 -30.13 -11.71
N ARG A 16 -31.19 -30.44 -12.68
CA ARG A 16 -32.65 -30.40 -12.50
C ARG A 16 -33.16 -31.51 -11.59
N THR A 17 -32.60 -32.71 -11.68
CA THR A 17 -33.02 -33.84 -10.83
C THR A 17 -32.52 -33.68 -9.40
N GLN A 18 -31.30 -33.16 -9.21
CA GLN A 18 -30.67 -33.05 -7.89
C GLN A 18 -30.99 -31.73 -7.18
N GLY A 19 -31.30 -30.64 -7.91
CA GLY A 19 -31.53 -29.31 -7.34
C GLY A 19 -30.28 -28.59 -6.82
N TYR A 20 -29.11 -29.24 -6.89
CA TYR A 20 -27.78 -28.71 -6.61
C TYR A 20 -26.78 -29.25 -7.64
N LEU A 21 -25.60 -28.61 -7.75
CA LEU A 21 -24.48 -29.11 -8.57
C LEU A 21 -23.22 -29.16 -7.71
N THR A 22 -22.44 -30.24 -7.78
CA THR A 22 -21.19 -30.32 -7.01
C THR A 22 -20.02 -29.63 -7.72
N TYR A 23 -19.05 -29.15 -6.95
CA TYR A 23 -17.81 -28.59 -7.50
C TYR A 23 -17.04 -29.59 -8.37
N ASP A 24 -17.09 -30.88 -8.03
CA ASP A 24 -16.41 -31.94 -8.79
C ASP A 24 -17.08 -32.18 -10.14
N GLN A 25 -18.42 -32.15 -10.19
CA GLN A 25 -19.19 -32.22 -11.44
C GLN A 25 -18.95 -30.99 -12.32
N ALA A 26 -18.91 -29.79 -11.73
CA ALA A 26 -18.58 -28.57 -12.45
C ALA A 26 -17.15 -28.58 -13.01
N ASN A 27 -16.18 -29.13 -12.25
CA ASN A 27 -14.80 -29.26 -12.68
C ASN A 27 -14.63 -30.31 -13.79
N ALA A 28 -15.36 -31.44 -13.72
CA ALA A 28 -15.35 -32.48 -14.76
C ALA A 28 -15.90 -31.96 -16.11
N PHE A 29 -16.82 -30.98 -16.06
CA PHE A 29 -17.35 -30.32 -17.25
C PHE A 29 -16.35 -29.34 -17.91
N LEU A 30 -15.33 -28.88 -17.17
CA LEU A 30 -14.32 -27.92 -17.63
C LEU A 30 -12.99 -28.64 -17.93
N PRO A 31 -12.79 -29.21 -19.14
CA PRO A 31 -11.58 -29.94 -19.50
C PRO A 31 -10.33 -29.03 -19.53
N ASP A 32 -9.19 -29.60 -19.13
CA ASP A 32 -7.94 -28.87 -18.92
C ASP A 32 -7.31 -28.30 -20.19
N GLU A 33 -7.58 -28.87 -21.36
CA GLU A 33 -6.83 -28.57 -22.58
C GLU A 33 -7.48 -27.52 -23.51
N SER A 34 -8.73 -27.10 -23.27
CA SER A 34 -9.41 -26.10 -24.13
C SER A 34 -10.65 -25.47 -23.51
N THR A 35 -10.56 -24.98 -22.26
CA THR A 35 -11.65 -24.18 -21.68
C THR A 35 -11.64 -22.75 -22.24
N ASP A 36 -12.28 -22.51 -23.38
CA ASP A 36 -12.61 -21.15 -23.79
C ASP A 36 -13.48 -20.47 -22.72
N SER A 37 -13.31 -19.15 -22.49
CA SER A 37 -14.14 -18.34 -21.56
C SER A 37 -15.65 -18.61 -21.71
N VAL A 38 -16.05 -19.00 -22.92
CA VAL A 38 -17.39 -19.42 -23.34
C VAL A 38 -17.94 -20.60 -22.54
N HIS A 39 -17.12 -21.59 -22.20
CA HIS A 39 -17.57 -22.80 -21.47
C HIS A 39 -17.92 -22.47 -20.01
N VAL A 40 -17.11 -21.64 -19.37
CA VAL A 40 -17.38 -21.13 -18.01
C VAL A 40 -18.59 -20.20 -18.03
N GLU A 41 -18.77 -19.38 -19.06
CA GLU A 41 -19.95 -18.53 -19.24
C GLU A 41 -21.24 -19.33 -19.37
N ALA A 42 -21.24 -20.37 -20.20
CA ALA A 42 -22.40 -21.24 -20.38
C ALA A 42 -22.78 -21.97 -19.08
N LEU A 43 -21.79 -22.43 -18.31
CA LEU A 43 -22.02 -23.04 -17.00
C LEU A 43 -22.62 -22.02 -16.01
N LEU A 44 -22.07 -20.80 -15.95
CA LEU A 44 -22.62 -19.74 -15.09
C LEU A 44 -24.03 -19.31 -15.51
N ASP A 45 -24.31 -19.26 -16.82
CA ASP A 45 -25.65 -18.97 -17.35
C ASP A 45 -26.67 -20.05 -16.96
N LEU A 46 -26.27 -21.32 -17.00
CA LEU A 46 -27.08 -22.46 -16.57
C LEU A 46 -27.37 -22.39 -15.06
N LEU A 47 -26.34 -22.13 -14.24
CA LEU A 47 -26.46 -21.98 -12.79
C LEU A 47 -27.36 -20.80 -12.41
N ASP A 48 -27.20 -19.65 -13.06
CA ASP A 48 -28.00 -18.45 -12.81
C ASP A 48 -29.44 -18.58 -13.35
N GLY A 49 -29.63 -19.28 -14.46
CA GLY A 49 -30.93 -19.53 -15.07
C GLY A 49 -31.82 -20.45 -14.24
N MET A 50 -31.22 -21.47 -13.61
CA MET A 50 -31.94 -22.46 -12.81
C MET A 50 -31.88 -22.22 -11.29
N ARG A 51 -31.18 -21.15 -10.83
CA ARG A 51 -30.97 -20.82 -9.40
C ARG A 51 -30.36 -21.98 -8.59
N ILE A 52 -29.49 -22.75 -9.21
CA ILE A 52 -28.90 -23.95 -8.59
C ILE A 52 -27.72 -23.54 -7.71
N LYS A 53 -27.66 -24.10 -6.49
CA LYS A 53 -26.54 -23.89 -5.56
C LYS A 53 -25.40 -24.83 -5.94
N LEU A 54 -24.19 -24.28 -5.98
CA LEU A 54 -22.96 -25.06 -6.02
C LEU A 54 -22.68 -25.55 -4.60
N VAL A 55 -22.59 -26.86 -4.42
CA VAL A 55 -22.33 -27.50 -3.13
C VAL A 55 -21.00 -28.24 -3.22
N GLU A 56 -20.32 -28.41 -2.10
CA GLU A 56 -19.14 -29.28 -2.04
C GLU A 56 -19.59 -30.73 -2.23
N GLY A 57 -18.91 -31.49 -3.09
CA GLY A 57 -19.31 -32.87 -3.36
C GLY A 57 -19.18 -33.73 -2.10
N GLU A 58 -20.10 -34.68 -1.92
CA GLU A 58 -20.07 -35.62 -0.79
C GLU A 58 -18.71 -36.33 -0.69
N ALA A 59 -17.99 -36.61 -1.78
CA ALA A 59 -16.64 -37.17 -1.71
C ALA A 59 -15.60 -36.25 -1.05
N SER A 60 -15.77 -34.92 -1.10
CA SER A 60 -14.89 -33.94 -0.45
C SER A 60 -15.28 -33.70 1.01
N VAL A 61 -16.58 -33.74 1.31
CA VAL A 61 -17.11 -33.72 2.68
C VAL A 61 -16.75 -35.03 3.37
N SER A 62 -17.00 -36.18 2.77
CA SER A 62 -16.61 -37.50 3.26
C SER A 62 -15.10 -37.69 3.36
N ARG A 63 -14.25 -37.04 2.54
CA ARG A 63 -12.79 -37.05 2.79
C ARG A 63 -12.39 -36.17 3.98
N ARG A 64 -13.02 -35.00 4.15
CA ARG A 64 -12.77 -34.12 5.31
C ARG A 64 -13.36 -34.69 6.60
N VAL A 65 -14.52 -35.34 6.50
CA VAL A 65 -15.24 -36.01 7.59
C VAL A 65 -14.59 -37.35 7.87
N ALA A 66 -14.10 -38.11 6.89
CA ALA A 66 -13.25 -39.29 7.15
C ALA A 66 -11.87 -38.90 7.67
N ALA A 67 -11.31 -37.74 7.29
CA ALA A 67 -10.11 -37.21 7.93
C ALA A 67 -10.40 -36.74 9.37
N ALA A 68 -11.54 -36.10 9.62
CA ALA A 68 -11.97 -35.70 10.96
C ALA A 68 -12.45 -36.88 11.83
N LEU A 69 -13.01 -37.93 11.23
CA LEU A 69 -13.39 -39.19 11.87
C LEU A 69 -12.18 -40.08 12.08
N ALA A 70 -11.19 -40.09 11.19
CA ALA A 70 -9.90 -40.73 11.44
C ALA A 70 -9.12 -39.97 12.52
N GLU A 71 -9.23 -38.64 12.60
CA GLU A 71 -8.76 -37.85 13.75
C GLU A 71 -9.53 -38.19 15.04
N ALA A 72 -10.82 -38.55 14.95
CA ALA A 72 -11.64 -38.96 16.10
C ALA A 72 -11.39 -40.42 16.52
N GLU A 73 -11.18 -41.36 15.60
CA GLU A 73 -10.88 -42.77 15.87
C GLU A 73 -9.43 -42.96 16.35
N VAL A 74 -8.48 -42.15 15.88
CA VAL A 74 -7.12 -42.09 16.45
C VAL A 74 -7.11 -41.38 17.81
N SER A 75 -8.19 -40.66 18.17
CA SER A 75 -8.37 -40.09 19.52
C SER A 75 -9.15 -41.00 20.48
N GLY A 76 -9.60 -42.18 20.02
CA GLY A 76 -10.48 -43.07 20.77
C GLY A 76 -9.77 -44.01 21.74
N GLU A 77 -8.52 -44.43 21.45
CA GLU A 77 -7.75 -45.31 22.33
C GLU A 77 -6.27 -44.87 22.30
N ASP A 78 -5.72 -44.52 23.47
CA ASP A 78 -4.31 -44.22 23.79
C ASP A 78 -3.67 -42.85 23.41
N LEU A 79 -4.28 -41.73 23.85
CA LEU A 79 -3.54 -40.46 24.06
C LEU A 79 -3.93 -39.74 25.38
N GLN A 80 -4.10 -40.50 26.46
CA GLN A 80 -4.00 -39.99 27.85
C GLN A 80 -2.55 -39.98 28.37
N ALA A 81 -1.55 -39.96 27.48
CA ALA A 81 -0.16 -39.71 27.81
C ALA A 81 0.20 -38.27 27.41
N GLU A 82 0.19 -37.39 28.42
CA GLU A 82 0.83 -36.07 28.46
C GLU A 82 0.68 -35.18 27.20
N LEU A 83 -0.37 -34.36 27.17
CA LEU A 83 -0.31 -33.07 26.48
C LEU A 83 0.94 -32.33 27.00
N PRO A 84 1.95 -32.03 26.16
CA PRO A 84 3.05 -31.20 26.61
C PRO A 84 2.46 -29.86 26.99
N LYS A 85 2.78 -29.39 28.21
CA LYS A 85 2.43 -28.07 28.74
C LYS A 85 2.47 -27.06 27.60
N LEU A 86 1.37 -26.31 27.44
CA LEU A 86 1.23 -25.19 26.51
C LEU A 86 2.56 -24.41 26.52
N THR A 87 3.36 -24.57 25.47
CA THR A 87 4.66 -23.93 25.44
C THR A 87 4.42 -22.47 25.10
N ASP A 88 4.94 -21.55 25.90
CA ASP A 88 4.82 -20.09 25.67
C ASP A 88 5.44 -19.60 24.35
N ASP A 89 6.04 -20.49 23.55
CA ASP A 89 6.64 -20.16 22.26
C ASP A 89 5.58 -20.08 21.15
N PRO A 90 5.23 -18.87 20.66
CA PRO A 90 4.27 -18.68 19.58
C PRO A 90 4.68 -19.38 18.28
N ILE A 91 5.97 -19.65 18.07
CA ILE A 91 6.46 -20.39 16.90
C ILE A 91 5.98 -21.84 16.94
N ARG A 92 6.08 -22.50 18.09
CA ARG A 92 5.63 -23.90 18.25
C ARG A 92 4.12 -24.01 18.07
N MET A 93 3.36 -23.06 18.63
CA MET A 93 1.90 -23.01 18.44
C MET A 93 1.54 -22.89 16.95
N TYR A 94 2.19 -21.98 16.23
CA TYR A 94 1.95 -21.81 14.79
C TYR A 94 2.31 -23.04 13.97
N LEU A 95 3.47 -23.66 14.22
CA LEU A 95 3.91 -24.86 13.50
C LEU A 95 2.97 -26.05 13.78
N SER A 96 2.50 -26.21 15.02
CA SER A 96 1.54 -27.24 15.39
C SER A 96 0.20 -27.05 14.66
N GLN A 97 -0.35 -25.83 14.64
CA GLN A 97 -1.57 -25.51 13.90
C GLN A 97 -1.41 -25.75 12.38
N MET A 98 -0.26 -25.41 11.82
CA MET A 98 0.03 -25.64 10.41
C MET A 98 0.13 -27.13 10.06
N CYS A 99 0.68 -27.96 10.95
CA CYS A 99 0.83 -29.40 10.74
C CYS A 99 -0.51 -30.14 10.65
N ARG A 100 -1.59 -29.59 11.23
CA ARG A 100 -2.96 -30.16 11.13
C ARG A 100 -3.54 -30.09 9.71
N ILE A 101 -3.01 -29.21 8.85
CA ILE A 101 -3.53 -29.03 7.49
C ILE A 101 -2.81 -30.01 6.55
N PRO A 102 -3.53 -30.87 5.81
CA PRO A 102 -2.93 -31.81 4.88
C PRO A 102 -2.27 -31.09 3.69
N LEU A 103 -1.25 -31.74 3.11
CA LEU A 103 -0.61 -31.27 1.89
C LEU A 103 -1.54 -31.48 0.70
N LEU A 104 -1.60 -30.50 -0.21
CA LEU A 104 -2.39 -30.59 -1.43
C LEU A 104 -1.64 -31.34 -2.52
N SER A 105 -2.34 -32.20 -3.25
CA SER A 105 -1.84 -32.79 -4.48
C SER A 105 -1.91 -31.80 -5.66
N ARG A 106 -1.20 -32.07 -6.76
CA ARG A 106 -1.26 -31.22 -7.97
C ARG A 106 -2.68 -31.09 -8.53
N GLU A 107 -3.44 -32.17 -8.50
CA GLU A 107 -4.84 -32.18 -8.98
C GLU A 107 -5.73 -31.34 -8.07
N GLU A 108 -5.52 -31.39 -6.76
CA GLU A 108 -6.22 -30.56 -5.78
C GLU A 108 -5.85 -29.08 -5.90
N GLU A 109 -4.59 -28.74 -6.18
CA GLU A 109 -4.18 -27.36 -6.48
C GLU A 109 -4.92 -26.82 -7.71
N ILE A 110 -5.03 -27.63 -8.78
CA ILE A 110 -5.73 -27.24 -10.01
C ILE A 110 -7.23 -27.12 -9.76
N SER A 111 -7.84 -28.05 -9.01
CA SER A 111 -9.28 -28.01 -8.71
C SER A 111 -9.64 -26.80 -7.85
N LEU A 112 -8.81 -26.45 -6.87
CA LEU A 112 -8.95 -25.22 -6.08
C LEU A 112 -8.74 -23.98 -6.93
N ALA A 113 -7.74 -23.96 -7.82
CA ALA A 113 -7.52 -22.82 -8.73
C ALA A 113 -8.71 -22.59 -9.67
N LYS A 114 -9.29 -23.66 -10.24
CA LYS A 114 -10.54 -23.61 -11.02
C LYS A 114 -11.70 -23.06 -10.18
N LYS A 115 -11.85 -23.56 -8.95
CA LYS A 115 -12.89 -23.10 -8.01
C LYS A 115 -12.74 -21.62 -7.67
N ILE A 116 -11.51 -21.11 -7.51
CA ILE A 116 -11.23 -19.67 -7.32
C ILE A 116 -11.64 -18.87 -8.56
N GLU A 117 -11.35 -19.35 -9.77
CA GLU A 117 -11.74 -18.67 -11.01
C GLU A 117 -13.27 -18.57 -11.13
N ILE A 118 -13.98 -19.67 -10.90
CA ILE A 118 -15.45 -19.74 -10.98
C ILE A 118 -16.09 -18.83 -9.93
N THR A 119 -15.70 -18.95 -8.66
CA THR A 119 -16.25 -18.14 -7.57
C THR A 119 -15.96 -16.65 -7.76
N ARG A 120 -14.75 -16.30 -8.22
CA ARG A 120 -14.38 -14.92 -8.58
C ARG A 120 -15.22 -14.38 -9.72
N LYS A 121 -15.40 -15.14 -10.81
CA LYS A 121 -16.20 -14.73 -11.97
C LYS A 121 -17.66 -14.56 -11.57
N ARG A 122 -18.21 -15.50 -10.80
CA ARG A 122 -19.58 -15.44 -10.26
C ARG A 122 -19.81 -14.20 -9.38
N PHE A 123 -18.92 -13.95 -8.42
CA PHE A 123 -18.98 -12.77 -7.56
C PHE A 123 -18.92 -11.46 -8.36
N ARG A 124 -17.94 -11.33 -9.25
CA ARG A 124 -17.78 -10.15 -10.12
C ARG A 124 -19.01 -9.93 -11.00
N ARG A 125 -19.52 -11.00 -11.63
CA ARG A 125 -20.69 -10.97 -12.49
C ARG A 125 -21.92 -10.45 -11.75
N ASN A 126 -22.14 -10.94 -10.53
CA ASN A 126 -23.30 -10.53 -9.74
C ASN A 126 -23.22 -9.06 -9.29
N ILE A 127 -22.03 -8.54 -8.98
CA ILE A 127 -21.85 -7.11 -8.69
C ILE A 127 -22.17 -6.28 -9.94
N LEU A 128 -21.58 -6.64 -11.08
CA LEU A 128 -21.73 -5.90 -12.34
C LEU A 128 -23.14 -5.98 -12.94
N ARG A 129 -23.98 -6.91 -12.48
CA ARG A 129 -25.42 -6.91 -12.79
C ARG A 129 -26.14 -5.71 -12.18
N SER A 130 -25.63 -5.12 -11.09
CA SER A 130 -26.25 -3.94 -10.50
C SER A 130 -25.98 -2.71 -11.37
N PHE A 131 -27.03 -1.96 -11.66
CA PHE A 131 -26.93 -0.79 -12.53
C PHE A 131 -25.98 0.26 -11.94
N MET A 132 -26.04 0.49 -10.63
CA MET A 132 -25.16 1.44 -9.94
C MET A 132 -23.68 1.02 -10.06
N ALA A 133 -23.38 -0.27 -9.88
CA ALA A 133 -22.02 -0.78 -10.01
C ALA A 133 -21.53 -0.77 -11.47
N LEU A 134 -22.43 -1.05 -12.42
CA LEU A 134 -22.18 -0.95 -13.85
C LEU A 134 -21.85 0.50 -14.26
N GLU A 135 -22.63 1.48 -13.79
CA GLU A 135 -22.41 2.90 -14.06
C GLU A 135 -21.07 3.38 -13.51
N ALA A 136 -20.76 3.03 -12.26
CA ALA A 136 -19.46 3.34 -11.67
C ALA A 136 -18.31 2.69 -12.47
N THR A 137 -18.49 1.45 -12.93
CA THR A 137 -17.49 0.74 -13.74
C THR A 137 -17.27 1.40 -15.10
N VAL A 138 -18.34 1.79 -15.79
CA VAL A 138 -18.26 2.49 -17.09
C VAL A 138 -17.55 3.84 -16.92
N SER A 139 -17.90 4.61 -15.89
CA SER A 139 -17.20 5.87 -15.60
C SER A 139 -15.71 5.67 -15.36
N VAL A 140 -15.31 4.63 -14.61
CA VAL A 140 -13.89 4.30 -14.40
C VAL A 140 -13.21 3.93 -15.72
N LEU A 141 -13.88 3.19 -16.61
CA LEU A 141 -13.32 2.78 -17.89
C LEU A 141 -13.15 3.96 -18.86
N GLU A 142 -14.08 4.92 -18.87
CA GLU A 142 -13.96 6.15 -19.63
C GLU A 142 -12.78 7.00 -19.16
N ARG A 143 -12.58 7.10 -17.83
CA ARG A 143 -11.41 7.79 -17.25
C ARG A 143 -10.10 7.12 -17.66
N VAL A 144 -10.06 5.79 -17.75
CA VAL A 144 -8.89 5.08 -18.31
C VAL A 144 -8.70 5.40 -19.80
N GLN A 145 -9.77 5.45 -20.60
CA GLN A 145 -9.69 5.80 -22.02
C GLN A 145 -9.19 7.24 -22.23
N SER A 146 -9.61 8.18 -21.39
CA SER A 146 -9.16 9.58 -21.44
C SER A 146 -7.72 9.81 -20.95
N GLY A 147 -7.09 8.80 -20.33
CA GLY A 147 -5.74 8.89 -19.79
C GLY A 147 -5.64 9.39 -18.34
N GLU A 148 -6.75 9.76 -17.68
CA GLU A 148 -6.75 10.17 -16.27
C GLU A 148 -6.30 9.05 -15.31
N LEU A 149 -6.65 7.81 -15.63
CA LEU A 149 -6.35 6.65 -14.78
C LEU A 149 -5.36 5.70 -15.47
N PRO A 150 -4.31 5.23 -14.75
CA PRO A 150 -3.36 4.28 -15.31
C PRO A 150 -4.02 2.95 -15.70
N PHE A 151 -3.83 2.53 -16.96
CA PHE A 151 -4.35 1.29 -17.52
C PHE A 151 -3.92 0.07 -16.70
N ASP A 152 -2.62 -0.07 -16.46
CA ASP A 152 -2.00 -1.24 -15.80
C ASP A 152 -2.31 -1.33 -14.31
N ARG A 153 -2.94 -0.31 -13.69
CA ARG A 153 -3.44 -0.38 -12.32
C ARG A 153 -4.90 -0.81 -12.26
N THR A 154 -5.66 -0.56 -13.32
CA THR A 154 -7.13 -0.65 -13.32
C THR A 154 -7.63 -1.90 -14.02
N ILE A 155 -6.98 -2.31 -15.11
CA ILE A 155 -7.42 -3.43 -15.96
C ILE A 155 -6.54 -4.66 -15.72
N LYS A 156 -7.15 -5.84 -15.73
CA LYS A 156 -6.43 -7.12 -15.70
C LYS A 156 -5.94 -7.41 -17.11
N VAL A 157 -4.62 -7.46 -17.27
CA VAL A 157 -3.97 -7.96 -18.49
C VAL A 157 -3.63 -9.42 -18.24
N SER A 158 -4.05 -10.30 -19.14
CA SER A 158 -3.70 -11.71 -19.10
C SER A 158 -3.35 -12.20 -20.50
N LEU A 159 -2.22 -12.88 -20.60
CA LEU A 159 -1.75 -13.46 -21.87
C LEU A 159 -2.55 -14.72 -22.22
N THR A 160 -3.02 -15.47 -21.22
CA THR A 160 -3.75 -16.73 -21.41
C THR A 160 -5.20 -16.51 -21.87
N GLU A 161 -5.83 -15.41 -21.43
CA GLU A 161 -7.21 -15.06 -21.79
C GLU A 161 -7.31 -14.20 -23.07
N ARG A 162 -6.22 -14.01 -23.85
CA ARG A 162 -6.14 -13.10 -25.00
C ARG A 162 -6.66 -11.68 -24.65
N LEU A 163 -6.23 -11.17 -23.49
CA LEU A 163 -6.57 -9.85 -22.97
C LEU A 163 -5.30 -8.99 -22.93
N THR A 164 -4.75 -8.71 -24.11
CA THR A 164 -3.60 -7.79 -24.21
C THR A 164 -4.06 -6.34 -24.09
N LYS A 165 -3.15 -5.45 -23.67
CA LYS A 165 -3.41 -4.00 -23.58
C LYS A 165 -3.92 -3.43 -24.90
N ALA A 166 -3.35 -3.86 -26.03
CA ALA A 166 -3.76 -3.44 -27.36
C ALA A 166 -5.21 -3.84 -27.67
N GLN A 167 -5.58 -5.09 -27.42
CA GLN A 167 -6.93 -5.60 -27.68
C GLN A 167 -8.00 -4.91 -26.84
N VAL A 168 -7.74 -4.71 -25.54
CA VAL A 168 -8.70 -4.04 -24.66
C VAL A 168 -8.84 -2.56 -25.04
N SER A 169 -7.73 -1.88 -25.35
CA SER A 169 -7.74 -0.48 -25.78
C SER A 169 -8.49 -0.30 -27.11
N ALA A 170 -8.37 -1.26 -28.03
CA ALA A 170 -9.13 -1.25 -29.30
C ALA A 170 -10.64 -1.48 -29.11
N ARG A 171 -11.05 -2.23 -28.07
CA ARG A 171 -12.48 -2.49 -27.76
C ARG A 171 -13.18 -1.34 -27.05
N MET A 172 -12.45 -0.59 -26.21
CA MET A 172 -12.99 0.56 -25.44
C MET A 172 -13.82 1.56 -26.26
N PRO A 173 -13.32 2.10 -27.39
CA PRO A 173 -14.05 3.13 -28.14
C PRO A 173 -15.36 2.62 -28.74
N VAL A 174 -15.52 1.31 -28.95
CA VAL A 174 -16.75 0.71 -29.48
C VAL A 174 -17.71 0.31 -28.37
N ASN A 175 -17.18 -0.31 -27.30
CA ASN A 175 -18.00 -0.86 -26.22
C ASN A 175 -18.57 0.25 -25.32
N LEU A 176 -17.81 1.31 -25.00
CA LEU A 176 -18.25 2.36 -24.06
C LEU A 176 -19.44 3.18 -24.57
N PRO A 177 -19.47 3.67 -25.83
CA PRO A 177 -20.66 4.35 -26.37
C PRO A 177 -21.88 3.42 -26.44
N THR A 178 -21.66 2.15 -26.78
CA THR A 178 -22.72 1.14 -26.81
C THR A 178 -23.31 0.91 -25.42
N LEU A 179 -22.46 0.80 -24.39
CA LEU A 179 -22.86 0.68 -22.99
C LEU A 179 -23.68 1.89 -22.55
N ARG A 180 -23.25 3.12 -22.84
CA ARG A 180 -24.01 4.34 -22.52
C ARG A 180 -25.41 4.34 -23.12
N ARG A 181 -25.55 3.96 -24.41
CA ARG A 181 -26.86 3.84 -25.08
C ARG A 181 -27.75 2.78 -24.42
N LEU A 182 -27.19 1.61 -24.10
CA LEU A 182 -27.92 0.53 -23.43
C LEU A 182 -28.36 0.91 -22.01
N MET A 183 -27.52 1.62 -21.27
CA MET A 183 -27.81 2.12 -19.92
C MET A 183 -28.96 3.14 -19.91
N GLN A 184 -28.93 4.11 -20.83
CA GLN A 184 -30.02 5.08 -21.00
C GLN A 184 -31.34 4.38 -21.33
N ALA A 185 -31.29 3.38 -22.21
CA ALA A 185 -32.46 2.61 -22.59
C ALA A 185 -33.00 1.74 -21.42
N GLN A 186 -32.10 1.19 -20.59
CA GLN A 186 -32.47 0.43 -19.39
C GLN A 186 -33.16 1.31 -18.33
N ARG A 187 -32.72 2.55 -18.14
CA ARG A 187 -33.40 3.54 -17.26
C ARG A 187 -34.84 3.79 -17.71
N ARG A 188 -35.07 3.92 -19.02
CA ARG A 188 -36.42 4.09 -19.60
C ARG A 188 -37.31 2.87 -19.35
N ASP A 189 -36.78 1.65 -19.57
CA ASP A 189 -37.55 0.42 -19.31
C ASP A 189 -37.94 0.29 -17.83
N PHE A 190 -37.05 0.67 -16.90
CA PHE A 190 -37.34 0.63 -15.47
C PHE A 190 -38.37 1.71 -15.06
N ALA A 191 -38.31 2.90 -15.66
CA ALA A 191 -39.32 3.93 -15.44
C ALA A 191 -40.73 3.43 -15.78
N VAL A 192 -40.89 2.69 -16.90
CA VAL A 192 -42.17 2.06 -17.28
C VAL A 192 -42.60 0.97 -16.28
N GLN A 193 -41.66 0.23 -15.70
CA GLN A 193 -41.97 -0.79 -14.68
C GLN A 193 -42.48 -0.18 -13.36
N VAL A 194 -41.89 0.95 -12.95
CA VAL A 194 -42.24 1.67 -11.72
C VAL A 194 -43.46 2.57 -11.91
N ASP A 195 -43.86 2.87 -13.14
CA ASP A 195 -45.05 3.66 -13.41
C ASP A 195 -46.31 2.90 -13.00
N ASN A 196 -47.14 3.54 -12.18
CA ASN A 196 -48.42 2.99 -11.76
C ASN A 196 -49.46 3.01 -12.90
N ARG A 197 -49.24 3.82 -13.95
CA ARG A 197 -50.17 3.97 -15.09
C ARG A 197 -49.99 2.92 -16.19
N ALA A 198 -48.85 2.25 -16.26
CA ALA A 198 -48.56 1.28 -17.31
C ALA A 198 -49.30 -0.06 -17.10
N GLY A 199 -49.76 -0.65 -18.21
CA GLY A 199 -50.49 -1.92 -18.20
C GLY A 199 -49.60 -3.11 -17.79
N GLY A 200 -50.22 -4.19 -17.28
CA GLY A 200 -49.48 -5.39 -16.84
C GLY A 200 -48.66 -6.05 -17.97
N THR A 201 -49.18 -6.05 -19.20
CA THR A 201 -48.51 -6.56 -20.40
C THR A 201 -47.30 -5.71 -20.79
N GLU A 202 -47.42 -4.38 -20.72
CA GLU A 202 -46.33 -3.43 -20.98
C GLU A 202 -45.21 -3.56 -19.95
N LYS A 203 -45.55 -3.73 -18.66
CA LYS A 203 -44.60 -3.98 -17.58
C LYS A 203 -43.84 -5.29 -17.77
N ALA A 204 -44.53 -6.36 -18.18
CA ALA A 204 -43.90 -7.64 -18.48
C ALA A 204 -42.94 -7.53 -19.67
N ALA A 205 -43.33 -6.86 -20.75
CA ALA A 205 -42.48 -6.61 -21.91
C ALA A 205 -41.26 -5.75 -21.55
N ALA A 206 -41.44 -4.69 -20.75
CA ALA A 206 -40.36 -3.85 -20.25
C ALA A 206 -39.39 -4.64 -19.37
N ARG A 207 -39.88 -5.57 -18.55
CA ARG A 207 -39.05 -6.47 -17.73
C ARG A 207 -38.20 -7.42 -18.58
N GLN A 208 -38.77 -7.99 -19.64
CA GLN A 208 -38.00 -8.84 -20.55
C GLN A 208 -36.92 -8.06 -21.30
N ARG A 209 -37.23 -6.86 -21.80
CA ARG A 209 -36.23 -5.97 -22.42
C ARG A 209 -35.12 -5.58 -21.45
N PHE A 210 -35.47 -5.24 -20.21
CA PHE A 210 -34.53 -4.92 -19.15
C PHE A 210 -33.52 -6.07 -18.91
N LEU A 211 -34.01 -7.30 -18.74
CA LEU A 211 -33.15 -8.47 -18.51
C LEU A 211 -32.25 -8.78 -19.72
N ARG A 212 -32.77 -8.66 -20.95
CA ARG A 212 -31.98 -8.85 -22.18
C ARG A 212 -30.86 -7.82 -22.29
N ARG A 213 -31.15 -6.54 -22.02
CA ARG A 213 -30.16 -5.46 -22.04
C ARG A 213 -29.11 -5.63 -20.95
N GLN A 214 -29.52 -6.00 -19.74
CA GLN A 214 -28.62 -6.29 -18.62
C GLN A 214 -27.59 -7.37 -19.00
N ARG A 215 -28.02 -8.48 -19.62
CA ARG A 215 -27.11 -9.53 -20.11
C ARG A 215 -26.13 -9.00 -21.16
N LYS A 216 -26.60 -8.20 -22.13
CA LYS A 216 -25.74 -7.61 -23.17
C LYS A 216 -24.68 -6.67 -22.58
N MET A 217 -25.08 -5.78 -21.66
CA MET A 217 -24.13 -4.86 -21.03
C MET A 217 -23.08 -5.59 -20.19
N LEU A 218 -23.49 -6.66 -19.51
CA LEU A 218 -22.58 -7.46 -18.73
C LEU A 218 -21.48 -8.08 -19.62
N VAL A 219 -21.83 -8.68 -20.77
CA VAL A 219 -20.86 -9.24 -21.71
C VAL A 219 -19.86 -8.17 -22.17
N LEU A 220 -20.35 -7.00 -22.58
CA LEU A 220 -19.51 -5.89 -23.04
C LEU A 220 -18.54 -5.37 -21.96
N VAL A 221 -18.95 -5.38 -20.68
CA VAL A 221 -18.09 -4.98 -19.56
C VAL A 221 -17.12 -6.09 -19.15
N GLU A 222 -17.52 -7.37 -19.29
CA GLU A 222 -16.64 -8.51 -19.03
C GLU A 222 -15.44 -8.53 -19.99
N GLU A 223 -15.66 -8.19 -21.27
CA GLU A 223 -14.62 -8.06 -22.31
C GLU A 223 -13.54 -7.00 -21.99
N LEU A 224 -13.85 -6.01 -21.15
CA LEU A 224 -12.93 -4.94 -20.74
C LEU A 224 -12.15 -5.26 -19.46
N SER A 225 -12.43 -6.41 -18.82
CA SER A 225 -11.59 -7.03 -17.78
C SER A 225 -11.11 -6.14 -16.63
N LEU A 226 -12.04 -5.45 -15.95
CA LEU A 226 -11.73 -4.68 -14.74
C LEU A 226 -11.21 -5.57 -13.59
N ARG A 227 -10.22 -5.07 -12.82
CA ARG A 227 -9.69 -5.78 -11.63
C ARG A 227 -10.68 -5.84 -10.47
N THR A 228 -10.72 -6.97 -9.76
CA THR A 228 -11.60 -7.20 -8.59
C THR A 228 -11.44 -6.14 -7.49
N ARG A 229 -10.23 -5.60 -7.28
CA ARG A 229 -9.98 -4.53 -6.28
C ARG A 229 -10.79 -3.26 -6.49
N ARG A 230 -11.21 -2.98 -7.74
CA ARG A 230 -12.08 -1.82 -8.06
C ARG A 230 -13.55 -2.13 -7.91
N VAL A 231 -13.93 -3.41 -8.04
CA VAL A 231 -15.32 -3.88 -7.97
C VAL A 231 -15.75 -4.11 -6.52
N GLN A 232 -14.85 -4.60 -5.66
CA GLN A 232 -15.16 -4.92 -4.26
C GLN A 232 -15.69 -3.73 -3.43
N PRO A 233 -15.17 -2.50 -3.55
CA PRO A 233 -15.74 -1.34 -2.84
C PRO A 233 -17.18 -1.01 -3.23
N LEU A 234 -17.59 -1.32 -4.47
CA LEU A 234 -18.96 -1.08 -4.95
C LEU A 234 -19.99 -1.91 -4.19
N MET A 235 -19.59 -3.07 -3.65
CA MET A 235 -20.46 -3.87 -2.78
C MET A 235 -20.85 -3.12 -1.51
N LYS A 236 -19.89 -2.44 -0.85
CA LYS A 236 -20.18 -1.65 0.36
C LYS A 236 -21.17 -0.53 0.08
N GLN A 237 -20.99 0.16 -1.05
CA GLN A 237 -21.94 1.19 -1.50
C GLN A 237 -23.34 0.63 -1.76
N LEU A 238 -23.44 -0.57 -2.36
CA LEU A 238 -24.73 -1.24 -2.55
C LEU A 238 -25.40 -1.61 -1.22
N GLU A 239 -24.63 -2.10 -0.25
CA GLU A 239 -25.14 -2.41 1.09
C GLU A 239 -25.63 -1.16 1.83
N GLU A 240 -24.90 -0.04 1.72
CA GLU A 240 -25.31 1.25 2.30
C GLU A 240 -26.63 1.74 1.71
N VAL A 241 -26.77 1.69 0.38
CA VAL A 241 -28.01 2.07 -0.31
C VAL A 241 -29.15 1.11 0.06
N SER A 242 -28.89 -0.20 0.15
CA SER A 242 -29.89 -1.18 0.59
C SER A 242 -30.39 -0.88 2.00
N ARG A 243 -29.48 -0.63 2.94
CA ARG A 243 -29.84 -0.27 4.33
C ARG A 243 -30.64 1.03 4.38
N ARG A 244 -30.29 2.02 3.55
CA ARG A 244 -31.04 3.29 3.46
C ARG A 244 -32.46 3.05 2.92
N MET A 245 -32.62 2.28 1.84
CA MET A 245 -33.93 1.92 1.30
C MET A 245 -34.81 1.20 2.33
N ASP A 246 -34.23 0.26 3.08
CA ASP A 246 -34.93 -0.50 4.10
C ASP A 246 -35.41 0.39 5.26
N ARG A 247 -34.58 1.35 5.70
CA ARG A 247 -34.96 2.35 6.70
C ARG A 247 -36.09 3.26 6.20
N LEU A 248 -36.00 3.75 4.97
CA LEU A 248 -37.05 4.59 4.37
C LEU A 248 -38.36 3.81 4.21
N GLN A 249 -38.29 2.52 3.87
CA GLN A 249 -39.47 1.66 3.79
C GLN A 249 -40.11 1.42 5.17
N ALA A 250 -39.30 1.20 6.21
CA ALA A 250 -39.78 1.09 7.59
C ALA A 250 -40.42 2.40 8.07
N GLN A 251 -39.78 3.55 7.81
CA GLN A 251 -40.33 4.87 8.12
C GLN A 251 -41.65 5.13 7.40
N LEU A 252 -41.76 4.76 6.11
CA LEU A 252 -43.03 4.88 5.38
C LEU A 252 -44.13 3.99 5.96
N LYS A 253 -43.79 2.79 6.44
CA LYS A 253 -44.75 1.90 7.09
C LYS A 253 -45.23 2.50 8.41
N GLN A 254 -44.31 3.05 9.21
CA GLN A 254 -44.62 3.70 10.48
C GLN A 254 -45.46 4.96 10.29
N LEU A 255 -45.06 5.88 9.39
CA LEU A 255 -45.81 7.11 9.12
C LEU A 255 -47.24 6.83 8.60
N LYS A 256 -47.42 5.73 7.85
CA LYS A 256 -48.75 5.28 7.43
C LYS A 256 -49.57 4.71 8.58
N ALA A 257 -48.94 3.98 9.51
CA ALA A 257 -49.61 3.45 10.70
C ALA A 257 -50.03 4.57 11.67
N GLU A 258 -49.22 5.64 11.77
CA GLU A 258 -49.50 6.84 12.57
C GLU A 258 -50.53 7.78 11.93
N GLY A 259 -51.03 7.49 10.71
CA GLY A 259 -51.94 8.39 9.99
C GLY A 259 -51.33 9.75 9.63
N ALA A 260 -50.01 9.83 9.48
CA ALA A 260 -49.29 11.09 9.27
C ALA A 260 -49.72 11.79 7.96
N SER A 261 -49.66 13.13 7.97
CA SER A 261 -50.06 13.96 6.83
C SER A 261 -49.22 13.69 5.57
N GLN A 262 -49.82 13.93 4.41
CA GLN A 262 -49.18 13.75 3.10
C GLN A 262 -47.87 14.56 2.95
N HIS A 263 -47.76 15.69 3.66
CA HIS A 263 -46.55 16.52 3.71
C HIS A 263 -45.34 15.77 4.31
N ARG A 264 -45.55 14.89 5.31
CA ARG A 264 -44.48 14.07 5.92
C ARG A 264 -44.15 12.82 5.10
N ILE A 265 -45.15 12.24 4.41
CA ILE A 265 -44.97 11.02 3.60
C ILE A 265 -44.29 11.32 2.25
N ALA A 266 -44.62 12.45 1.62
CA ALA A 266 -44.09 12.84 0.31
C ALA A 266 -42.55 12.86 0.22
N PRO A 267 -41.78 13.48 1.15
CA PRO A 267 -40.33 13.54 1.07
C PRO A 267 -39.70 12.14 1.17
N VAL A 268 -40.13 11.31 2.12
CA VAL A 268 -39.62 9.94 2.30
C VAL A 268 -39.91 9.08 1.07
N ARG A 269 -41.10 9.23 0.47
CA ARG A 269 -41.47 8.53 -0.77
C ARG A 269 -40.66 9.01 -1.97
N ARG A 270 -40.38 10.32 -2.08
CA ARG A 270 -39.54 10.89 -3.14
C ARG A 270 -38.10 10.38 -3.02
N GLU A 271 -37.55 10.36 -1.81
CA GLU A 271 -36.21 9.85 -1.55
C GLU A 271 -36.09 8.35 -1.90
N LEU A 272 -37.05 7.53 -1.45
CA LEU A 272 -37.08 6.11 -1.80
C LEU A 272 -37.17 5.92 -3.32
N LYS A 273 -38.02 6.70 -4.01
CA LYS A 273 -38.14 6.66 -5.47
C LYS A 273 -36.84 7.09 -6.16
N ALA A 274 -36.15 8.11 -5.64
CA ALA A 274 -34.86 8.56 -6.17
C ALA A 274 -33.80 7.46 -6.07
N LEU A 275 -33.68 6.81 -4.91
CA LEU A 275 -32.77 5.69 -4.73
C LEU A 275 -33.13 4.50 -5.64
N MET A 276 -34.41 4.19 -5.81
CA MET A 276 -34.87 3.13 -6.74
C MET A 276 -34.52 3.46 -8.19
N LEU A 277 -34.64 4.72 -8.61
CA LEU A 277 -34.26 5.15 -9.96
C LEU A 277 -32.74 5.19 -10.16
N GLN A 278 -31.97 5.41 -9.09
CA GLN A 278 -30.52 5.34 -9.12
C GLN A 278 -30.01 3.90 -9.24
N THR A 279 -30.57 2.96 -8.49
CA THR A 279 -30.12 1.54 -8.51
C THR A 279 -30.81 0.71 -9.58
N LEU A 280 -31.94 1.16 -10.12
CA LEU A 280 -32.87 0.42 -10.97
C LEU A 280 -33.36 -0.90 -10.33
N GLU A 281 -33.52 -0.89 -9.01
CA GLU A 281 -33.94 -2.06 -8.24
C GLU A 281 -34.99 -1.68 -7.18
N SER A 282 -35.83 -2.66 -6.81
CA SER A 282 -36.72 -2.53 -5.66
C SER A 282 -35.95 -2.82 -4.36
N PRO A 283 -36.40 -2.30 -3.19
CA PRO A 283 -35.73 -2.56 -1.91
C PRO A 283 -35.52 -4.05 -1.62
N LYS A 284 -36.55 -4.87 -1.87
CA LYS A 284 -36.47 -6.32 -1.71
C LYS A 284 -35.44 -6.96 -2.65
N SER A 285 -35.46 -6.60 -3.94
CA SER A 285 -34.49 -7.12 -4.93
C SER A 285 -33.05 -6.76 -4.57
N LEU A 286 -32.82 -5.53 -4.13
CA LEU A 286 -31.49 -5.05 -3.76
C LEU A 286 -30.98 -5.76 -2.50
N ARG A 287 -31.85 -5.97 -1.50
CA ARG A 287 -31.53 -6.72 -0.29
C ARG A 287 -31.15 -8.18 -0.61
N ASP A 288 -32.02 -8.88 -1.34
CA ASP A 288 -31.78 -10.27 -1.75
C ASP A 288 -30.45 -10.41 -2.50
N ARG A 289 -30.09 -9.40 -3.31
CA ARG A 289 -28.80 -9.34 -3.99
C ARG A 289 -27.64 -9.12 -3.03
N CYS A 290 -27.74 -8.19 -2.09
CA CYS A 290 -26.68 -7.93 -1.11
C CYS A 290 -26.39 -9.19 -0.28
N ASP A 291 -27.42 -9.93 0.12
CA ASP A 291 -27.27 -11.19 0.83
C ASP A 291 -26.61 -12.28 -0.04
N LEU A 292 -27.00 -12.37 -1.32
CA LEU A 292 -26.33 -13.25 -2.28
C LEU A 292 -24.87 -12.85 -2.52
N LEU A 293 -24.56 -11.56 -2.59
CA LEU A 293 -23.18 -11.07 -2.75
C LEU A 293 -22.32 -11.41 -1.53
N ARG A 294 -22.88 -11.29 -0.32
CA ARG A 294 -22.19 -11.66 0.92
C ARG A 294 -21.84 -13.14 0.93
N THR A 295 -22.80 -14.00 0.58
CA THR A 295 -22.56 -15.45 0.51
C THR A 295 -21.54 -15.84 -0.56
N GLN A 296 -21.56 -15.18 -1.73
CA GLN A 296 -20.56 -15.39 -2.77
C GLN A 296 -19.16 -14.90 -2.39
N LEU A 297 -19.08 -13.79 -1.64
CA LEU A 297 -17.80 -13.27 -1.14
C LEU A 297 -17.19 -14.22 -0.11
N THR A 298 -17.99 -14.68 0.87
CA THR A 298 -17.49 -15.62 1.89
C THR A 298 -17.02 -16.93 1.27
N GLU A 299 -17.74 -17.42 0.26
CA GLU A 299 -17.35 -18.59 -0.52
C GLU A 299 -16.03 -18.36 -1.28
N PHE A 300 -15.89 -17.24 -1.99
CA PHE A 300 -14.65 -16.87 -2.68
C PHE A 300 -13.45 -16.78 -1.73
N GLU A 301 -13.64 -16.12 -0.58
CA GLU A 301 -12.59 -16.00 0.42
C GLU A 301 -12.26 -17.35 1.07
N ARG A 302 -13.25 -18.22 1.31
CA ARG A 302 -13.02 -19.58 1.84
C ARG A 302 -12.11 -20.37 0.92
N VAL A 303 -12.45 -20.45 -0.36
CA VAL A 303 -11.66 -21.21 -1.34
C VAL A 303 -10.25 -20.64 -1.48
N LYS A 304 -10.11 -19.31 -1.42
CA LYS A 304 -8.80 -18.65 -1.40
C LYS A 304 -7.98 -19.04 -0.17
N ARG A 305 -8.62 -19.10 1.01
CA ARG A 305 -7.97 -19.56 2.25
C ARG A 305 -7.55 -21.02 2.12
N ASP A 306 -8.39 -21.90 1.58
CA ASP A 306 -8.11 -23.33 1.41
C ASP A 306 -6.85 -23.58 0.55
N LEU A 307 -6.70 -22.87 -0.58
CA LEU A 307 -5.50 -22.98 -1.41
C LEU A 307 -4.24 -22.42 -0.70
N SER A 308 -4.42 -21.38 0.11
CA SER A 308 -3.32 -20.73 0.84
C SER A 308 -2.86 -21.58 2.02
N SER A 309 -3.81 -22.17 2.77
CA SER A 309 -3.54 -23.00 3.96
C SER A 309 -2.77 -24.26 3.60
N GLY A 310 -3.10 -24.91 2.47
CA GLY A 310 -2.36 -26.08 1.97
C GLY A 310 -0.90 -25.79 1.59
N ASN A 311 -0.53 -24.50 1.43
CA ASN A 311 0.79 -24.06 0.99
C ASN A 311 1.60 -23.31 2.06
N LEU A 312 1.14 -23.25 3.32
CA LEU A 312 1.85 -22.55 4.39
C LEU A 312 3.25 -23.14 4.66
N ARG A 313 3.41 -24.46 4.53
CA ARG A 313 4.70 -25.15 4.73
C ARG A 313 5.77 -24.68 3.74
N LEU A 314 5.37 -24.30 2.52
CA LEU A 314 6.27 -23.71 1.53
C LEU A 314 6.83 -22.35 1.99
N VAL A 315 6.01 -21.53 2.64
CA VAL A 315 6.45 -20.23 3.16
C VAL A 315 7.51 -20.42 4.24
N VAL A 316 7.26 -21.35 5.18
CA VAL A 316 8.21 -21.66 6.25
C VAL A 316 9.54 -22.17 5.69
N SER A 317 9.53 -23.04 4.66
CA SER A 317 10.77 -23.56 4.07
C SER A 317 11.59 -22.48 3.35
N ILE A 318 10.94 -21.48 2.76
CA ILE A 318 11.60 -20.32 2.14
C ILE A 318 12.12 -19.36 3.22
N ALA A 319 11.29 -19.03 4.22
CA ALA A 319 11.62 -18.10 5.29
C ALA A 319 12.82 -18.55 6.14
N LYS A 320 13.02 -19.86 6.30
CA LYS A 320 14.20 -20.43 7.00
C LYS A 320 15.54 -19.89 6.47
N LYS A 321 15.65 -19.61 5.17
CA LYS A 321 16.88 -19.08 4.54
C LYS A 321 17.20 -17.62 4.90
N TYR A 322 16.22 -16.91 5.45
CA TYR A 322 16.31 -15.48 5.77
C TYR A 322 16.35 -15.22 7.29
N ARG A 323 16.53 -16.26 8.10
CA ARG A 323 16.74 -16.13 9.55
C ARG A 323 17.98 -15.28 9.84
N ASN A 324 17.96 -14.60 10.99
CA ASN A 324 19.07 -13.79 11.51
C ASN A 324 19.46 -12.59 10.62
N ARG A 325 18.51 -12.03 9.86
CA ARG A 325 18.69 -10.81 9.06
C ARG A 325 18.08 -9.55 9.69
N GLY A 326 17.90 -9.54 11.02
CA GLY A 326 17.35 -8.41 11.77
C GLY A 326 15.83 -8.38 11.95
N MET A 327 15.11 -9.43 11.50
CA MET A 327 13.67 -9.57 11.69
C MET A 327 13.34 -10.90 12.39
N SER A 328 12.29 -10.90 13.22
CA SER A 328 11.80 -12.11 13.89
C SER A 328 11.37 -13.16 12.86
N PHE A 329 11.53 -14.43 13.22
CA PHE A 329 11.14 -15.53 12.33
C PHE A 329 9.63 -15.57 12.04
N LEU A 330 8.80 -15.19 13.03
CA LEU A 330 7.36 -15.09 12.83
C LEU A 330 6.99 -14.00 11.84
N ASP A 331 7.62 -12.84 11.94
CA ASP A 331 7.35 -11.72 11.04
C ASP A 331 7.75 -12.06 9.60
N LEU A 332 8.90 -12.74 9.42
CA LEU A 332 9.31 -13.27 8.11
C LEU A 332 8.28 -14.24 7.52
N ILE A 333 7.68 -15.10 8.36
CA ILE A 333 6.61 -16.01 7.94
C ILE A 333 5.35 -15.22 7.56
N GLN A 334 4.95 -14.21 8.34
CA GLN A 334 3.74 -13.42 8.05
C GLN A 334 3.87 -12.60 6.77
N GLU A 335 5.03 -12.01 6.53
CA GLU A 335 5.33 -11.30 5.28
C GLU A 335 5.38 -12.27 4.09
N GLY A 336 5.95 -13.45 4.31
CA GLY A 336 5.89 -14.56 3.34
C GLY A 336 4.48 -15.02 3.03
N ASN A 337 3.60 -15.15 4.03
CA ASN A 337 2.19 -15.50 3.88
C ASN A 337 1.43 -14.42 3.10
N THR A 338 1.75 -13.15 3.34
CA THR A 338 1.21 -12.03 2.56
C THR A 338 1.66 -12.11 1.10
N GLY A 339 2.91 -12.50 0.84
CA GLY A 339 3.43 -12.82 -0.50
C GLY A 339 2.69 -14.00 -1.16
N LEU A 340 2.46 -15.08 -0.42
CA LEU A 340 1.69 -16.25 -0.87
C LEU A 340 0.26 -15.87 -1.26
N MET A 341 -0.43 -15.08 -0.43
CA MET A 341 -1.80 -14.60 -0.72
C MET A 341 -1.86 -13.78 -2.02
N ARG A 342 -0.82 -13.00 -2.32
CA ARG A 342 -0.69 -12.27 -3.59
C ARG A 342 -0.41 -13.21 -4.76
N ALA A 343 0.35 -14.29 -4.55
CA ALA A 343 0.58 -15.31 -5.55
C ALA A 343 -0.74 -16.03 -5.90
N VAL A 344 -1.51 -16.45 -4.90
CA VAL A 344 -2.83 -17.09 -5.08
C VAL A 344 -3.78 -16.21 -5.90
N ASP A 345 -3.81 -14.90 -5.65
CA ASP A 345 -4.68 -13.99 -6.41
C ASP A 345 -4.37 -13.95 -7.92
N LYS A 346 -3.10 -14.10 -8.28
CA LYS A 346 -2.58 -13.94 -9.64
C LYS A 346 -2.21 -15.26 -10.32
N TYR A 347 -2.41 -16.39 -9.65
CA TYR A 347 -2.03 -17.68 -10.20
C TYR A 347 -2.95 -18.06 -11.37
N GLU A 348 -2.35 -18.49 -12.47
CA GLU A 348 -3.04 -18.94 -13.68
C GLU A 348 -2.64 -20.40 -13.94
N TYR A 349 -3.51 -21.35 -13.58
CA TYR A 349 -3.23 -22.79 -13.74
C TYR A 349 -3.09 -23.21 -15.21
N ARG A 350 -3.71 -22.46 -16.14
CA ARG A 350 -3.67 -22.68 -17.60
C ARG A 350 -2.26 -22.62 -18.20
N ARG A 351 -1.28 -22.03 -17.49
CA ARG A 351 0.12 -22.01 -17.94
C ARG A 351 0.84 -23.34 -17.75
N GLY A 352 0.24 -24.31 -17.05
CA GLY A 352 0.78 -25.67 -16.88
C GLY A 352 1.87 -25.83 -15.81
N PHE A 353 2.39 -24.73 -15.26
CA PHE A 353 3.39 -24.76 -14.18
C PHE A 353 2.76 -25.08 -12.82
N LYS A 354 3.53 -25.71 -11.92
CA LYS A 354 3.11 -25.96 -10.54
C LYS A 354 2.94 -24.65 -9.76
N PHE A 355 2.02 -24.63 -8.81
CA PHE A 355 1.77 -23.45 -7.98
C PHE A 355 3.01 -23.05 -7.17
N SER A 356 3.73 -24.02 -6.59
CA SER A 356 4.94 -23.80 -5.79
C SER A 356 6.03 -23.03 -6.54
N THR A 357 6.25 -23.33 -7.82
CA THR A 357 7.24 -22.64 -8.67
C THR A 357 6.91 -21.15 -8.79
N TYR A 358 5.63 -20.83 -8.98
CA TYR A 358 5.17 -19.44 -9.09
C TYR A 358 5.16 -18.73 -7.73
N ALA A 359 4.65 -19.39 -6.69
CA ALA A 359 4.53 -18.83 -5.35
C ALA A 359 5.89 -18.48 -4.74
N THR A 360 6.93 -19.28 -5.01
CA THR A 360 8.29 -19.05 -4.50
C THR A 360 8.82 -17.65 -4.82
N TRP A 361 8.55 -17.14 -6.03
CA TRP A 361 8.97 -15.78 -6.42
C TRP A 361 8.28 -14.69 -5.59
N TRP A 362 6.96 -14.79 -5.41
CA TRP A 362 6.19 -13.82 -4.64
C TRP A 362 6.52 -13.85 -3.14
N ILE A 363 6.73 -15.05 -2.59
CA ILE A 363 7.13 -15.24 -1.19
C ILE A 363 8.51 -14.64 -0.98
N ARG A 364 9.48 -14.95 -1.84
CA ARG A 364 10.84 -14.40 -1.77
C ARG A 364 10.85 -12.88 -1.85
N GLN A 365 10.12 -12.33 -2.83
CA GLN A 365 10.02 -10.87 -3.01
C GLN A 365 9.41 -10.18 -1.80
N ALA A 366 8.36 -10.76 -1.22
CA ALA A 366 7.72 -10.19 -0.03
C ALA A 366 8.67 -10.21 1.17
N ILE A 367 9.34 -11.34 1.43
CA ILE A 367 10.30 -11.47 2.54
C ILE A 367 11.49 -10.53 2.36
N THR A 368 12.12 -10.51 1.18
CA THR A 368 13.29 -9.64 0.94
C THR A 368 12.92 -8.16 1.04
N ARG A 369 11.73 -7.78 0.54
CA ARG A 369 11.23 -6.41 0.69
C ARG A 369 10.95 -6.06 2.15
N ALA A 370 10.33 -6.94 2.91
CA ALA A 370 10.03 -6.70 4.32
C ALA A 370 11.30 -6.53 5.14
N ILE A 371 12.32 -7.36 4.90
CA ILE A 371 13.65 -7.20 5.52
C ILE A 371 14.23 -5.84 5.19
N ALA A 372 14.19 -5.44 3.92
CA ALA A 372 14.69 -4.13 3.51
C ALA A 372 13.91 -2.97 4.15
N ASP A 373 12.59 -3.11 4.30
CA ASP A 373 11.71 -2.05 4.75
C ASP A 373 11.66 -1.88 6.29
N GLN A 374 11.84 -2.97 7.05
CA GLN A 374 11.54 -3.04 8.50
C GLN A 374 12.67 -3.62 9.38
N ALA A 375 13.70 -4.29 8.84
CA ALA A 375 14.68 -4.99 9.68
C ALA A 375 15.69 -4.08 10.40
N ARG A 376 15.69 -2.78 10.11
CA ARG A 376 16.61 -1.80 10.71
C ARG A 376 15.82 -0.74 11.47
N THR A 377 16.39 -0.26 12.57
CA THR A 377 15.85 0.84 13.36
C THR A 377 15.69 2.12 12.54
N ILE A 378 16.71 2.44 11.74
CA ILE A 378 16.68 3.55 10.78
C ILE A 378 16.41 2.97 9.41
N ARG A 379 15.30 3.40 8.79
CA ARG A 379 14.86 2.90 7.49
C ARG A 379 15.78 3.39 6.37
N ILE A 380 16.33 2.45 5.61
CA ILE A 380 17.13 2.73 4.41
C ILE A 380 16.31 2.37 3.17
N PRO A 381 16.30 3.19 2.10
CA PRO A 381 15.63 2.85 0.84
C PRO A 381 16.14 1.55 0.22
N VAL A 382 15.26 0.78 -0.43
CA VAL A 382 15.57 -0.56 -0.97
C VAL A 382 16.74 -0.55 -1.96
N HIS A 383 16.81 0.44 -2.85
CA HIS A 383 17.90 0.53 -3.83
C HIS A 383 19.27 0.71 -3.17
N MET A 384 19.35 1.42 -2.05
CA MET A 384 20.59 1.56 -1.28
C MET A 384 20.98 0.26 -0.57
N ILE A 385 19.99 -0.53 -0.13
CA ILE A 385 20.23 -1.85 0.47
C ILE A 385 20.75 -2.85 -0.57
N ASP A 386 20.27 -2.77 -1.81
CA ASP A 386 20.77 -3.58 -2.92
C ASP A 386 22.24 -3.24 -3.22
N VAL A 387 22.59 -1.94 -3.26
CA VAL A 387 23.98 -1.47 -3.42
C VAL A 387 24.86 -1.92 -2.24
N LEU A 388 24.39 -1.75 -1.00
CA LEU A 388 25.11 -2.22 0.19
C LEU A 388 25.34 -3.73 0.16
N SER A 389 24.32 -4.51 -0.21
CA SER A 389 24.44 -5.97 -0.32
C SER A 389 25.43 -6.38 -1.41
N LYS A 390 25.46 -5.65 -2.53
CA LYS A 390 26.44 -5.85 -3.61
C LYS A 390 27.85 -5.56 -3.12
N LEU A 391 28.08 -4.41 -2.46
CA LEU A 391 29.37 -4.04 -1.89
C LEU A 391 29.85 -5.05 -0.83
N GLN A 392 28.96 -5.53 0.04
CA GLN A 392 29.31 -6.56 1.03
C GLN A 392 29.66 -7.91 0.39
N GLN A 393 28.97 -8.30 -0.69
CA GLN A 393 29.29 -9.53 -1.42
C GLN A 393 30.62 -9.43 -2.16
N THR A 394 30.90 -8.30 -2.82
CA THR A 394 32.18 -8.07 -3.49
C THR A 394 33.31 -7.98 -2.48
N ALA A 395 33.12 -7.30 -1.35
CA ALA A 395 34.10 -7.24 -0.27
C ALA A 395 34.42 -8.64 0.28
N LYS A 396 33.41 -9.48 0.53
CA LYS A 396 33.63 -10.87 0.97
C LYS A 396 34.36 -11.72 -0.07
N ARG A 397 34.04 -11.55 -1.36
CA ARG A 397 34.74 -12.25 -2.45
C ARG A 397 36.21 -11.83 -2.52
N LEU A 398 36.47 -10.52 -2.52
CA LEU A 398 37.84 -9.98 -2.52
C LEU A 398 38.62 -10.38 -1.27
N GLN A 399 37.96 -10.43 -0.11
CA GLN A 399 38.59 -10.88 1.13
C GLN A 399 39.08 -12.34 1.02
N HIS A 400 38.31 -13.20 0.36
CA HIS A 400 38.70 -14.58 0.12
C HIS A 400 39.83 -14.69 -0.92
N GLU A 401 39.82 -13.88 -1.97
CA GLU A 401 40.84 -13.88 -3.02
C GLU A 401 42.19 -13.29 -2.55
N LEU A 402 42.15 -12.19 -1.78
CA LEU A 402 43.33 -11.45 -1.34
C LEU A 402 43.89 -11.94 0.00
N GLY A 403 43.10 -12.69 0.79
CA GLY A 403 43.47 -13.11 2.14
C GLY A 403 43.56 -11.96 3.17
N ARG A 404 43.20 -10.73 2.79
CA ARG A 404 43.15 -9.53 3.64
C ARG A 404 41.84 -8.77 3.46
N GLN A 405 41.52 -7.86 4.39
CA GLN A 405 40.40 -6.93 4.19
C GLN A 405 40.67 -6.04 2.95
N PRO A 406 39.74 -5.97 1.99
CA PRO A 406 39.91 -5.13 0.80
C PRO A 406 39.76 -3.65 1.14
N SER A 407 40.47 -2.78 0.41
CA SER A 407 40.28 -1.34 0.50
C SER A 407 38.88 -0.94 -0.02
N PRO A 408 38.26 0.13 0.50
CA PRO A 408 37.03 0.69 -0.07
C PRO A 408 37.15 1.00 -1.57
N GLU A 409 38.34 1.41 -2.03
CA GLU A 409 38.65 1.67 -3.44
C GLU A 409 38.62 0.40 -4.29
N GLU A 410 39.28 -0.66 -3.83
CA GLU A 410 39.30 -1.97 -4.48
C GLU A 410 37.88 -2.54 -4.59
N THR A 411 37.09 -2.37 -3.52
CA THR A 411 35.70 -2.82 -3.45
C THR A 411 34.80 -2.04 -4.42
N ALA A 412 34.97 -0.71 -4.49
CA ALA A 412 34.21 0.15 -5.38
C ALA A 412 34.51 -0.17 -6.86
N HIS A 413 35.79 -0.32 -7.21
CA HIS A 413 36.22 -0.67 -8.55
C HIS A 413 35.68 -2.05 -8.98
N ALA A 414 35.79 -3.06 -8.11
CA ALA A 414 35.28 -4.41 -8.41
C ALA A 414 33.74 -4.48 -8.48
N ALA A 415 33.03 -3.58 -7.80
CA ALA A 415 31.57 -3.49 -7.84
C ALA A 415 31.06 -2.61 -9.00
N GLY A 416 31.91 -1.81 -9.64
CA GLY A 416 31.56 -0.84 -10.67
C GLY A 416 30.74 0.34 -10.14
N ILE A 417 31.06 0.81 -8.93
CA ILE A 417 30.40 1.94 -8.25
C ILE A 417 31.46 3.03 -7.99
N SER A 418 31.05 4.29 -7.93
CA SER A 418 31.99 5.38 -7.60
C SER A 418 32.53 5.25 -6.16
N LEU A 419 33.75 5.75 -5.92
CA LEU A 419 34.36 5.69 -4.60
C LEU A 419 33.54 6.47 -3.55
N GLU A 420 33.08 7.67 -3.91
CA GLU A 420 32.27 8.53 -3.04
C GLU A 420 30.95 7.86 -2.65
N GLU A 421 30.25 7.26 -3.61
CA GLU A 421 29.00 6.53 -3.35
C GLU A 421 29.24 5.28 -2.50
N SER A 422 30.34 4.56 -2.72
CA SER A 422 30.73 3.40 -1.90
C SER A 422 30.96 3.80 -0.44
N LEU A 423 31.70 4.89 -0.20
CA LEU A 423 31.95 5.41 1.15
C LEU A 423 30.66 5.85 1.83
N HIS A 424 29.80 6.58 1.11
CA HIS A 424 28.52 7.03 1.63
C HIS A 424 27.58 5.87 1.98
N VAL A 425 27.48 4.86 1.11
CA VAL A 425 26.66 3.65 1.35
C VAL A 425 27.20 2.84 2.54
N MET A 426 28.51 2.73 2.69
CA MET A 426 29.14 2.03 3.81
C MET A 426 28.89 2.75 5.14
N ASP A 427 28.88 4.08 5.14
CA ASP A 427 28.55 4.88 6.32
C ASP A 427 27.08 4.71 6.74
N ILE A 428 26.14 4.83 5.79
CA ILE A 428 24.70 4.58 6.03
C ILE A 428 24.46 3.13 6.48
N GLY A 429 25.27 2.19 6.01
CA GLY A 429 25.15 0.77 6.31
C GLY A 429 25.39 0.39 7.77
N ARG A 430 25.94 1.30 8.59
CA ARG A 430 26.26 1.08 10.01
C ARG A 430 24.99 0.81 10.82
N THR A 431 25.06 -0.15 11.73
CA THR A 431 23.96 -0.47 12.65
C THR A 431 24.12 0.35 13.93
N PRO A 432 23.07 1.05 14.41
CA PRO A 432 23.14 1.75 15.68
C PRO A 432 23.39 0.75 16.83
N VAL A 433 24.15 1.18 17.82
CA VAL A 433 24.48 0.40 19.02
C VAL A 433 23.52 0.79 20.13
N SER A 434 23.17 -0.16 21.01
CA SER A 434 22.35 0.14 22.19
C SER A 434 23.11 1.05 23.16
N LEU A 435 22.42 2.04 23.73
CA LEU A 435 22.97 2.88 24.80
C LEU A 435 23.21 2.08 26.09
N ASP A 436 22.41 1.04 26.31
CA ASP A 436 22.55 0.13 27.46
C ASP A 436 23.67 -0.90 27.27
N ARG A 437 24.47 -0.79 26.21
CA ARG A 437 25.59 -1.70 26.02
C ARG A 437 26.63 -1.40 27.11
N PRO A 438 27.00 -2.38 27.96
CA PRO A 438 28.00 -2.16 28.99
C PRO A 438 29.36 -1.89 28.36
N ILE A 439 30.13 -0.98 28.96
CA ILE A 439 31.51 -0.68 28.56
C ILE A 439 32.45 -1.23 29.63
N GLY A 440 33.31 -2.18 29.25
CA GLY A 440 34.28 -2.80 30.15
C GLY A 440 33.80 -4.15 30.73
N GLU A 441 34.49 -4.63 31.77
CA GLU A 441 34.19 -5.89 32.46
C GLU A 441 33.22 -5.73 33.65
N GLY A 442 33.00 -4.49 34.11
CA GLY A 442 32.03 -4.16 35.16
C GLY A 442 30.65 -3.83 34.58
N ASP A 443 29.60 -4.23 35.28
CA ASP A 443 28.20 -4.01 34.89
C ASP A 443 27.69 -2.59 35.23
N ASP A 444 28.55 -1.74 35.83
CA ASP A 444 28.16 -0.45 36.40
C ASP A 444 28.16 0.72 35.41
N CYS A 445 28.80 0.58 34.24
CA CYS A 445 28.95 1.67 33.28
C CYS A 445 28.28 1.33 31.93
N SER A 446 27.24 2.07 31.57
CA SER A 446 26.56 1.96 30.28
C SER A 446 27.12 2.96 29.24
N PHE A 447 27.01 2.64 27.94
CA PHE A 447 27.42 3.57 26.87
C PHE A 447 26.67 4.91 26.92
N GLY A 448 25.41 4.89 27.37
CA GLY A 448 24.59 6.10 27.51
C GLY A 448 25.18 7.16 28.44
N GLU A 449 25.94 6.77 29.46
CA GLU A 449 26.55 7.71 30.42
C GLU A 449 27.66 8.57 29.81
N PHE A 450 28.24 8.14 28.69
CA PHE A 450 29.30 8.87 27.99
C PHE A 450 28.79 9.81 26.90
N VAL A 451 27.48 9.81 26.64
CA VAL A 451 26.89 10.67 25.60
C VAL A 451 26.68 12.06 26.19
N GLU A 452 27.52 13.01 25.78
CA GLU A 452 27.39 14.41 26.19
C GLU A 452 26.09 15.03 25.66
N ASP A 453 25.41 15.81 26.51
CA ASP A 453 24.28 16.63 26.08
C ASP A 453 24.79 17.95 25.47
N SER A 454 24.58 18.10 24.16
CA SER A 454 24.96 19.30 23.40
C SER A 454 23.89 20.39 23.38
N HIS A 455 22.68 20.12 23.89
CA HIS A 455 21.60 21.10 23.92
C HIS A 455 21.65 22.01 25.14
N THR A 456 22.32 21.58 26.21
CA THR A 456 22.48 22.39 27.42
C THR A 456 23.69 23.29 27.26
N ASP A 457 23.47 24.61 27.20
CA ASP A 457 24.56 25.58 27.20
C ASP A 457 25.37 25.45 28.49
N ASN A 458 26.69 25.44 28.35
CA ASN A 458 27.59 25.42 29.50
C ASN A 458 27.27 26.65 30.39
N PRO A 459 27.09 26.49 31.72
CA PRO A 459 26.80 27.61 32.63
C PRO A 459 27.84 28.74 32.54
N LEU A 460 29.09 28.43 32.19
CA LEU A 460 30.12 29.43 31.91
C LEU A 460 29.78 30.30 30.70
N ASN A 461 29.27 29.70 29.62
CA ASN A 461 28.87 30.44 28.42
C ASN A 461 27.64 31.33 28.71
N LEU A 462 26.69 30.84 29.52
CA LEU A 462 25.52 31.63 29.95
C LEU A 462 25.94 32.83 30.81
N ALA A 463 26.89 32.64 31.72
CA ALA A 463 27.45 33.72 32.54
C ALA A 463 28.19 34.75 31.68
N ASN A 464 29.05 34.29 30.76
CA ASN A 464 29.78 35.15 29.83
C ASN A 464 28.84 35.94 28.91
N ASN A 465 27.80 35.31 28.37
CA ASN A 465 26.79 35.99 27.53
C ASN A 465 25.98 37.02 28.32
N SER A 466 25.65 36.74 29.58
CA SER A 466 24.96 37.68 30.46
C SER A 466 25.83 38.90 30.79
N LEU A 467 27.12 38.67 31.09
CA LEU A 467 28.09 39.72 31.36
C LEU A 467 28.36 40.59 30.11
N LEU A 468 28.51 39.95 28.94
CA LEU A 468 28.65 40.64 27.66
C LEU A 468 27.43 41.54 27.39
N ARG A 469 26.21 41.06 27.65
CA ARG A 469 24.99 41.84 27.47
C ARG A 469 24.97 43.08 28.36
N GLU A 470 25.35 42.95 29.63
CA GLU A 470 25.45 44.08 30.56
C GLU A 470 26.47 45.12 30.08
N LYS A 471 27.66 44.67 29.65
CA LYS A 471 28.71 45.54 29.08
C LYS A 471 28.27 46.25 27.80
N ILE A 472 27.59 45.56 26.89
CA ILE A 472 27.03 46.18 25.68
C ILE A 472 26.00 47.25 26.06
N ASP A 473 25.12 46.99 27.02
CA ASP A 473 24.12 47.96 27.47
C ASP A 473 24.77 49.20 28.12
N ASP A 474 25.86 49.03 28.88
CA ASP A 474 26.63 50.14 29.45
C ASP A 474 27.31 50.99 28.37
N LEU A 475 27.94 50.37 27.37
CA LEU A 475 28.55 51.11 26.25
C LEU A 475 27.51 51.84 25.40
N LEU A 476 26.35 51.22 25.18
CA LEU A 476 25.23 51.85 24.47
C LEU A 476 24.69 53.08 25.20
N LYS A 477 24.77 53.17 26.54
CA LYS A 477 24.40 54.39 27.29
C LYS A 477 25.30 55.59 26.98
N THR A 478 26.53 55.37 26.50
CA THR A 478 27.47 56.46 26.14
C THR A 478 27.15 57.11 24.79
N LEU A 479 26.33 56.46 23.96
CA LEU A 479 25.87 56.98 22.68
C LEU A 479 24.68 57.92 22.86
N THR A 480 24.44 58.77 21.86
CA THR A 480 23.22 59.59 21.86
C THR A 480 21.97 58.71 21.77
N PHE A 481 20.85 59.18 22.30
CA PHE A 481 19.58 58.42 22.29
C PHE A 481 19.24 57.84 20.90
N ARG A 482 19.40 58.63 19.84
CA ARG A 482 19.13 58.20 18.45
C ARG A 482 20.11 57.13 17.96
N GLU A 483 21.40 57.26 18.28
CA GLU A 483 22.43 56.30 17.88
C GLU A 483 22.21 54.94 18.57
N ARG A 484 21.93 54.96 19.88
CA ARG A 484 21.67 53.76 20.68
C ARG A 484 20.45 52.99 20.16
N GLU A 485 19.32 53.66 19.99
CA GLU A 485 18.07 52.98 19.62
C GLU A 485 18.11 52.44 18.19
N ILE A 486 18.82 53.12 17.26
CA ILE A 486 19.07 52.58 15.92
C ILE A 486 19.90 51.30 15.98
N ILE A 487 20.95 51.24 16.81
CA ILE A 487 21.76 50.01 16.97
C ILE A 487 20.94 48.89 17.63
N ARG A 488 20.16 49.19 18.69
CA ARG A 488 19.33 48.20 19.37
C ARG A 488 18.32 47.53 18.46
N LEU A 489 17.60 48.31 17.66
CA LEU A 489 16.64 47.78 16.69
C LEU A 489 17.35 47.07 15.53
N ARG A 490 18.46 47.61 15.03
CA ARG A 490 19.13 46.99 13.88
C ARG A 490 19.69 45.60 14.19
N TYR A 491 20.34 45.46 15.35
CA TYR A 491 20.98 44.21 15.76
C TYR A 491 20.09 43.36 16.69
N GLY A 492 18.85 43.77 16.93
CA GLY A 492 17.89 42.99 17.72
C GLY A 492 18.28 42.79 19.19
N LEU A 493 19.03 43.72 19.79
CA LEU A 493 19.56 43.58 21.15
C LEU A 493 18.47 43.60 22.24
N THR A 494 17.26 44.07 21.91
CA THR A 494 16.14 44.20 22.85
C THR A 494 15.12 43.07 22.65
N ASP A 495 14.64 42.90 21.41
CA ASP A 495 13.52 42.00 21.09
C ASP A 495 13.95 40.72 20.34
N GLY A 496 15.25 40.56 20.03
CA GLY A 496 15.77 39.45 19.23
C GLY A 496 15.53 39.56 17.73
N TYR A 497 14.83 40.60 17.26
CA TYR A 497 14.54 40.84 15.84
C TYR A 497 15.42 41.93 15.25
N CYS A 498 16.08 41.63 14.13
CA CYS A 498 16.85 42.60 13.36
C CYS A 498 15.94 43.38 12.41
N TYR A 499 15.80 44.69 12.63
CA TYR A 499 15.02 45.55 11.75
C TYR A 499 15.85 46.04 10.57
N THR A 500 15.23 46.13 9.39
CA THR A 500 15.88 46.67 8.19
C THR A 500 16.06 48.19 8.28
N LEU A 501 17.01 48.73 7.52
CA LEU A 501 17.25 50.17 7.39
C LEU A 501 15.98 50.98 7.06
N GLU A 502 15.08 50.40 6.26
CA GLU A 502 13.82 51.05 5.86
C GLU A 502 12.79 51.05 6.99
N GLU A 503 12.67 49.96 7.73
CA GLU A 503 11.78 49.85 8.89
C GLU A 503 12.23 50.77 10.01
N VAL A 504 13.53 50.79 10.33
CA VAL A 504 14.11 51.74 11.29
C VAL A 504 13.89 53.18 10.83
N GLY A 505 14.03 53.45 9.52
CA GLY A 505 13.75 54.76 8.94
C GLY A 505 12.31 55.22 9.13
N ARG A 506 11.34 54.30 8.99
CA ARG A 506 9.91 54.58 9.26
C ARG A 506 9.67 54.93 10.73
N ILE A 507 10.28 54.20 11.66
CA ILE A 507 10.11 54.42 13.11
C ILE A 507 10.65 55.80 13.53
N PHE A 508 11.84 56.18 13.07
CA PHE A 508 12.46 57.47 13.41
C PHE A 508 12.02 58.63 12.51
N LYS A 509 11.16 58.38 11.52
CA LYS A 509 10.73 59.34 10.49
C LYS A 509 11.91 59.98 9.76
N VAL A 510 12.86 59.15 9.31
CA VAL A 510 14.06 59.59 8.59
C VAL A 510 14.28 58.73 7.35
N THR A 511 15.02 59.24 6.37
CA THR A 511 15.35 58.48 5.16
C THR A 511 16.25 57.30 5.47
N ARG A 512 16.14 56.23 4.67
CA ARG A 512 16.97 55.03 4.74
C ARG A 512 18.47 55.35 4.81
N GLU A 513 18.94 56.24 3.94
CA GLU A 513 20.35 56.63 3.90
C GLU A 513 20.80 57.37 5.16
N ARG A 514 19.89 58.14 5.78
CA ARG A 514 20.21 58.83 7.03
C ARG A 514 20.36 57.86 8.21
N VAL A 515 19.57 56.78 8.26
CA VAL A 515 19.77 55.71 9.27
C VAL A 515 21.11 55.03 9.07
N ARG A 516 21.52 54.75 7.82
CA ARG A 516 22.85 54.19 7.49
C ARG A 516 23.99 55.08 7.96
N GLN A 517 23.88 56.39 7.75
CA GLN A 517 24.87 57.36 8.24
C GLN A 517 24.97 57.37 9.77
N ILE A 518 23.83 57.33 10.47
CA ILE A 518 23.81 57.34 11.94
C ILE A 518 24.38 56.03 12.50
N GLU A 519 24.06 54.89 11.89
CA GLU A 519 24.68 53.60 12.22
C GLU A 519 26.20 53.67 12.04
N ALA A 520 26.68 54.05 10.86
CA ALA A 520 28.13 54.10 10.58
C ALA A 520 28.85 55.02 11.58
N LYS A 521 28.24 56.16 11.93
CA LYS A 521 28.78 57.07 12.94
C LYS A 521 28.77 56.46 14.35
N ALA A 522 27.73 55.73 14.71
CA ALA A 522 27.61 55.07 16.00
C ALA A 522 28.61 53.91 16.14
N VAL A 523 28.78 53.10 15.08
CA VAL A 523 29.79 52.04 15.01
C VAL A 523 31.20 52.64 15.09
N ALA A 524 31.50 53.70 14.35
CA ALA A 524 32.80 54.39 14.43
C ALA A 524 33.09 54.92 15.85
N LYS A 525 32.06 55.40 16.58
CA LYS A 525 32.20 55.81 17.99
C LYS A 525 32.45 54.64 18.94
N LEU A 526 31.91 53.45 18.65
CA LEU A 526 32.14 52.23 19.44
C LEU A 526 33.50 51.60 19.13
N GLN A 527 34.02 51.80 17.91
CA GLN A 527 35.35 51.34 17.47
C GLN A 527 36.53 52.15 18.05
N HIS A 528 36.27 53.22 18.81
CA HIS A 528 37.33 53.97 19.46
C HIS A 528 38.05 53.07 20.50
N PRO A 529 39.40 53.05 20.55
CA PRO A 529 40.18 52.07 21.33
C PRO A 529 39.78 51.94 22.80
N VAL A 530 39.42 53.07 23.43
CA VAL A 530 38.96 53.11 24.83
C VAL A 530 37.68 52.29 25.05
N ARG A 531 36.76 52.24 24.08
CA ARG A 531 35.48 51.51 24.18
C ARG A 531 35.59 50.10 23.60
N SER A 532 36.37 49.93 22.54
CA SER A 532 36.56 48.62 21.94
C SER A 532 37.36 47.69 22.85
N SER A 533 38.27 48.21 23.69
CA SER A 533 39.04 47.40 24.63
C SER A 533 38.15 46.62 25.61
N GLU A 534 37.02 47.18 26.05
CA GLU A 534 36.10 46.50 26.98
C GLU A 534 35.33 45.34 26.33
N LEU A 535 35.10 45.42 25.01
CA LEU A 535 34.41 44.37 24.24
C LEU A 535 35.38 43.39 23.57
N ALA A 536 36.65 43.78 23.40
CA ALA A 536 37.68 42.97 22.77
C ALA A 536 37.93 41.68 23.56
N GLU A 537 37.79 41.71 24.89
CA GLU A 537 37.94 40.54 25.77
C GLU A 537 36.93 39.42 25.47
N TYR A 538 35.77 39.74 24.87
CA TYR A 538 34.72 38.76 24.55
C TYR A 538 34.78 38.22 23.12
N VAL A 539 35.65 38.78 22.28
CA VAL A 539 35.87 38.29 20.92
C VAL A 539 37.01 37.28 20.99
N ALA A 540 36.66 35.99 20.99
CA ALA A 540 37.58 34.87 21.21
C ALA A 540 38.68 34.69 20.13
N ASP A 541 38.85 35.62 19.19
CA ASP A 541 39.94 35.66 18.21
C ASP A 541 40.11 37.08 17.63
N SER A 542 40.92 37.92 18.26
CA SER A 542 41.51 39.09 17.57
C SER A 542 43.01 39.13 17.83
N PRO A 543 43.83 39.17 16.76
CA PRO A 543 45.28 39.21 16.89
C PRO A 543 45.67 40.44 17.70
N GLN A 544 46.47 40.23 18.73
CA GLN A 544 47.18 41.29 19.43
C GLN A 544 47.89 42.14 18.38
N ILE A 545 47.48 43.40 18.23
CA ILE A 545 48.24 44.37 17.43
C ILE A 545 49.53 44.62 18.21
N MET A 546 50.57 43.83 17.94
CA MET A 546 51.92 44.12 18.36
C MET A 546 52.42 45.35 17.59
N PRO A 547 53.24 46.23 18.20
CA PRO A 547 53.81 47.37 17.50
C PRO A 547 54.71 46.88 16.37
N GLN A 548 54.54 47.42 15.16
CA GLN A 548 55.33 47.06 13.98
C GLN A 548 56.83 47.34 14.21
N GLU A 549 57.64 46.28 14.29
CA GLU A 549 59.06 46.37 13.99
C GLU A 549 59.26 46.37 12.46
N GLN A 550 60.14 47.26 12.00
CA GLN A 550 60.45 47.49 10.59
C GLN A 550 61.26 46.31 10.03
N GLU A 551 60.66 45.51 9.15
CA GLU A 551 61.42 44.58 8.31
C GLU A 551 61.71 45.22 6.94
N THR A 552 63.01 45.29 6.66
CA THR A 552 63.65 45.80 5.44
C THR A 552 63.44 44.85 4.26
N GLU A 553 63.02 45.40 3.12
CA GLU A 553 63.02 44.74 1.82
C GLU A 553 64.45 44.36 1.38
N ALA A 554 64.66 43.09 1.05
CA ALA A 554 65.80 42.62 0.26
C ALA A 554 65.29 41.65 -0.81
N TRP A 555 65.66 41.95 -2.05
CA TRP A 555 65.29 41.26 -3.28
C TRP A 555 66.08 39.97 -3.42
N ASP A 556 65.46 38.89 -3.92
CA ASP A 556 66.22 37.71 -4.36
C ASP A 556 65.76 37.20 -5.73
N GLU A 557 66.77 36.99 -6.56
CA GLU A 557 66.77 36.66 -7.98
C GLU A 557 66.44 35.18 -8.23
N GLN A 558 65.83 34.90 -9.38
CA GLN A 558 65.66 33.54 -9.92
C GLN A 558 67.00 32.97 -10.43
N PRO A 559 67.19 31.64 -10.40
CA PRO A 559 68.06 30.98 -11.37
C PRO A 559 67.25 30.16 -12.37
N ALA A 560 67.48 30.47 -13.64
CA ALA A 560 67.26 29.56 -14.75
C ALA A 560 68.43 28.57 -14.81
N ASP A 561 68.15 27.28 -14.97
CA ASP A 561 69.17 26.31 -15.39
C ASP A 561 68.64 25.45 -16.53
N CYS A 562 69.21 25.69 -17.72
CA CYS A 562 69.13 24.82 -18.88
C CYS A 562 70.50 24.19 -19.06
N ARG A 563 70.60 22.85 -19.08
CA ARG A 563 71.54 22.14 -19.97
C ARG A 563 71.11 20.68 -20.22
N LEU A 564 71.26 20.31 -21.48
CA LEU A 564 70.76 19.13 -22.21
C LEU A 564 71.68 17.88 -22.13
N VAL A 565 71.13 16.79 -22.70
CA VAL A 565 71.75 15.57 -23.30
C VAL A 565 72.04 14.44 -22.30
N ALA A 566 71.57 13.19 -22.47
CA ALA A 566 71.31 12.40 -23.69
C ALA A 566 69.93 11.72 -23.75
#